data_AF-A0A7V1H5Q4-F1
#
_entry.id   AF-A0A7V1H5Q4-F1
#
_cell.length_a   1.000
_cell.length_b   1.000
_cell.length_c   1.000
_cell.angle_alpha   90.00
_cell.angle_beta   90.00
_cell.angle_gamma   90.00
#
_symmetry.space_group_name_H-M   'P 1'
#
loop_
_entity.id
_entity.type
_entity.pdbx_description
1 polymer ?
#
loop_
_entity_poly.entity_id
_entity_poly.type
_entity_poly.pdbx_seq_one_letter_code
_entity_poly.pdbx_strand_id
1 'polypeptide(L)'
;MRLITVPIFLILFFVFPGISKTDTVIIPGMVTITASVREAPPGWAVKQRHLIKTINEAAPIYLEKYTYRGGTMRESRKLDDDYENFISWPLFYMMGGDEKILDWGLQEFNAITRQWTYQRQKSVYKEFVKQYD
;
A
#
# COMPACT_ATOMS: atom_id res chain seq x y z
N MET A 1 4.71 42.23 14.02
CA MET A 1 5.65 41.66 13.03
C MET A 1 5.81 40.19 13.39
N ARG A 2 5.26 39.29 12.55
CA ARG A 2 5.21 37.84 12.80
C ARG A 2 6.58 37.22 12.46
N LEU A 3 7.23 36.59 13.44
CA LEU A 3 8.31 35.65 13.17
C LEU A 3 7.72 34.25 13.19
N ILE A 4 7.68 33.64 12.00
CA ILE A 4 7.34 32.25 11.76
C ILE A 4 8.59 31.44 12.07
N THR A 5 8.49 30.47 12.98
CA THR A 5 9.54 29.46 13.21
C THR A 5 8.94 28.11 12.87
N VAL A 6 9.53 27.47 11.86
CA VAL A 6 9.17 26.16 11.30
C VAL A 6 9.49 25.06 12.33
N PRO A 7 8.61 24.06 12.58
CA PRO A 7 9.01 22.92 13.39
C PRO A 7 9.87 21.97 12.55
N ILE A 8 11.12 21.87 12.94
CA ILE A 8 12.08 20.82 12.55
C ILE A 8 11.51 19.47 13.03
N PHE A 9 11.20 18.58 12.08
CA PHE A 9 10.93 17.17 12.39
C PHE A 9 12.22 16.50 12.87
N LEU A 10 12.40 16.48 14.20
CA LEU A 10 13.36 15.66 14.89
C LEU A 10 12.85 14.21 14.84
N ILE A 11 13.36 13.38 13.92
CA ILE A 11 13.19 11.93 14.05
C ILE A 11 14.14 11.49 15.16
N LEU A 12 13.63 11.52 16.39
CA LEU A 12 14.19 10.78 17.51
C LEU A 12 14.25 9.30 17.13
N PHE A 13 15.45 8.73 17.18
CA PHE A 13 15.60 7.30 17.41
C PHE A 13 14.86 6.97 18.71
N PHE A 14 13.68 6.34 18.62
CA PHE A 14 13.09 5.66 19.76
C PHE A 14 14.05 4.52 20.15
N VAL A 15 14.94 4.81 21.10
CA VAL A 15 15.44 3.79 22.01
C VAL A 15 14.25 3.44 22.89
N PHE A 16 13.55 2.35 22.58
CA PHE A 16 12.57 1.77 23.49
C PHE A 16 13.29 1.42 24.80
N PRO A 17 13.02 2.11 25.92
CA PRO A 17 13.54 1.69 27.21
C PRO A 17 12.57 0.63 27.72
N GLY A 18 12.79 -0.65 27.36
CA GLY A 18 11.92 -1.71 27.85
C GLY A 18 11.81 -2.99 27.03
N ILE A 19 12.72 -3.28 26.09
CA ILE A 19 12.88 -4.69 25.68
C ILE A 19 13.60 -5.38 26.83
N SER A 20 12.79 -5.92 27.77
CA SER A 20 13.25 -7.00 28.64
C SER A 20 13.93 -8.03 27.76
N LYS A 21 15.11 -8.50 28.19
CA LYS A 21 15.81 -9.66 27.63
C LYS A 21 14.75 -10.68 27.22
N THR A 22 14.53 -10.86 25.92
CA THR A 22 13.60 -11.86 25.41
C THR A 22 14.07 -13.19 25.95
N ASP A 23 13.24 -13.90 26.72
CA ASP A 23 13.53 -15.28 27.09
C ASP A 23 13.76 -16.05 25.78
N THR A 24 15.01 -16.40 25.53
CA THR A 24 15.38 -17.10 24.30
C THR A 24 14.73 -18.48 24.37
N VAL A 25 13.67 -18.69 23.61
CA VAL A 25 13.09 -20.02 23.44
C VAL A 25 14.12 -20.85 22.67
N ILE A 26 14.80 -21.77 23.37
CA ILE A 26 15.74 -22.68 22.75
C ILE A 26 14.94 -23.79 22.06
N ILE A 27 14.80 -23.67 20.75
CA ILE A 27 14.24 -24.72 19.90
C ILE A 27 15.41 -25.62 19.46
N PRO A 28 15.46 -26.90 19.89
CA PRO A 28 16.54 -27.81 19.51
C PRO A 28 16.69 -27.92 17.98
N GLY A 29 17.91 -27.77 17.47
CA GLY A 29 18.20 -27.85 16.04
C GLY A 29 17.99 -26.55 15.24
N MET A 30 17.57 -25.45 15.88
CA MET A 30 17.40 -24.16 15.21
C MET A 30 18.71 -23.35 15.18
N VAL A 31 19.09 -22.84 14.01
CA VAL A 31 20.29 -22.00 13.84
C VAL A 31 20.02 -20.60 14.40
N THR A 32 20.88 -20.12 15.30
CA THR A 32 20.82 -18.75 15.81
C THR A 32 21.66 -17.84 14.91
N ILE A 33 21.04 -16.80 14.35
CA ILE A 33 21.72 -15.74 13.60
C ILE A 33 21.75 -14.49 14.48
N THR A 34 22.95 -13.98 14.77
CA THR A 34 23.15 -12.75 15.53
C THR A 34 23.69 -11.64 14.63
N ALA A 35 23.07 -10.46 14.66
CA ALA A 35 23.65 -9.28 14.05
C ALA A 35 24.86 -8.83 14.87
N SER A 36 26.04 -8.75 14.24
CA SER A 36 27.30 -8.40 14.90
C SER A 36 27.75 -6.96 14.64
N VAL A 37 27.27 -6.34 13.55
CA VAL A 37 27.71 -5.03 13.09
C VAL A 37 26.50 -4.20 12.67
N ARG A 38 26.55 -2.89 12.94
CA ARG A 38 25.62 -1.90 12.42
C ARG A 38 26.33 -1.07 11.37
N GLU A 39 25.76 -1.02 10.16
CA GLU A 39 26.27 -0.21 9.05
C GLU A 39 25.23 0.79 8.55
N ALA A 40 25.67 1.73 7.72
CA ALA A 40 24.76 2.60 6.99
C ALA A 40 23.89 1.77 6.02
N PRO A 41 22.63 2.16 5.78
CA PRO A 41 21.78 1.43 4.84
C PRO A 41 22.40 1.48 3.44
N PRO A 42 22.40 0.36 2.70
CA PRO A 42 22.96 0.32 1.35
C PRO A 42 22.14 1.23 0.43
N GLY A 43 22.79 1.74 -0.63
CA GLY A 43 22.18 2.72 -1.54
C GLY A 43 20.85 2.26 -2.17
N TRP A 44 20.68 0.96 -2.43
CA TRP A 44 19.42 0.41 -2.95
C TRP A 44 18.27 0.55 -1.95
N ALA A 45 18.53 0.37 -0.65
CA ALA A 45 17.49 0.45 0.38
C ALA A 45 17.01 1.89 0.55
N VAL A 46 17.93 2.86 0.48
CA VAL A 46 17.59 4.29 0.48
C VAL A 46 16.72 4.65 -0.73
N LYS A 47 17.09 4.16 -1.92
CA LYS A 47 16.30 4.39 -3.15
C LYS A 47 14.93 3.73 -3.08
N GLN A 48 14.82 2.53 -2.54
CA GLN A 48 13.54 1.85 -2.36
C GLN A 48 12.62 2.63 -1.41
N ARG A 49 13.14 3.14 -0.29
CA ARG A 49 12.35 3.99 0.63
C ARG A 49 11.91 5.29 -0.03
N HIS A 50 12.75 5.89 -0.87
CA HIS A 50 12.37 7.06 -1.65
C HIS A 50 11.25 6.72 -2.66
N LEU A 51 11.38 5.61 -3.40
CA LEU A 51 10.36 5.16 -4.35
C LEU A 51 9.01 4.91 -3.66
N ILE A 52 9.00 4.20 -2.52
CA ILE A 52 7.79 3.96 -1.73
C ILE A 52 7.15 5.29 -1.33
N LYS A 53 7.94 6.24 -0.83
CA LYS A 53 7.44 7.57 -0.46
C LYS A 53 6.80 8.28 -1.65
N THR A 54 7.45 8.27 -2.81
CA THR A 54 6.93 8.91 -4.02
C THR A 54 5.64 8.26 -4.50
N ILE A 55 5.52 6.93 -4.44
CA ILE A 55 4.28 6.23 -4.80
C ILE A 55 3.15 6.58 -3.83
N ASN A 56 3.41 6.65 -2.52
CA ASN A 56 2.41 7.06 -1.52
C ASN A 56 1.87 8.48 -1.80
N GLU A 57 2.72 9.39 -2.25
CA GLU A 57 2.33 10.75 -2.63
C GLU A 57 1.52 10.79 -3.95
N ALA A 58 1.81 9.88 -4.88
CA ALA A 58 1.15 9.82 -6.18
C ALA A 58 -0.22 9.10 -6.15
N ALA A 59 -0.38 8.09 -5.28
CA ALA A 59 -1.60 7.29 -5.20
C ALA A 59 -2.91 8.09 -5.01
N PRO A 60 -3.02 9.08 -4.09
CA PRO A 60 -4.24 9.86 -3.95
C PRO A 60 -4.54 10.72 -5.19
N ILE A 61 -3.52 11.22 -5.88
CA ILE A 61 -3.68 11.99 -7.13
C ILE A 61 -4.26 11.08 -8.23
N TYR A 62 -3.77 9.83 -8.29
CA TYR A 62 -4.31 8.84 -9.23
C TYR A 62 -5.78 8.54 -8.95
N LEU A 63 -6.16 8.28 -7.68
CA LEU A 63 -7.56 8.03 -7.30
C LEU A 63 -8.46 9.20 -7.68
N GLU A 64 -8.09 10.42 -7.29
CA GLU A 64 -8.89 11.61 -7.57
C GLU A 64 -9.16 11.79 -9.07
N LYS A 65 -8.13 11.52 -9.88
CA LYS A 65 -8.18 11.67 -11.33
C LYS A 65 -9.04 10.61 -12.03
N TYR A 66 -8.97 9.34 -11.61
CA TYR A 66 -9.55 8.22 -12.37
C TYR A 66 -10.82 7.63 -11.77
N THR A 67 -11.12 7.93 -10.50
CA THR A 67 -12.24 7.32 -9.77
C THR A 67 -13.21 8.38 -9.25
N TYR A 68 -14.48 8.02 -9.14
CA TYR A 68 -15.45 8.79 -8.39
C TYR A 68 -15.32 8.51 -6.90
N ARG A 69 -15.87 9.40 -6.07
CA ARG A 69 -16.05 9.11 -4.65
C ARG A 69 -16.85 7.81 -4.49
N GLY A 70 -16.27 6.81 -3.82
CA GLY A 70 -16.84 5.47 -3.68
C GLY A 70 -16.23 4.40 -4.61
N GLY A 71 -15.27 4.79 -5.45
CA GLY A 71 -14.33 3.91 -6.16
C GLY A 71 -14.76 3.40 -7.53
N THR A 72 -15.87 3.89 -8.07
CA THR A 72 -16.25 3.53 -9.44
C THR A 72 -15.39 4.30 -10.43
N MET A 73 -14.94 3.65 -11.49
CA MET A 73 -14.11 4.23 -12.54
C MET A 73 -14.86 5.35 -13.28
N ARG A 74 -14.17 6.47 -13.53
CA ARG A 74 -14.71 7.58 -14.34
C ARG A 74 -14.82 7.21 -15.81
N GLU A 75 -13.78 6.55 -16.32
CA GLU A 75 -13.72 5.97 -17.64
C GLU A 75 -13.46 4.48 -17.49
N SER A 76 -14.31 3.68 -18.10
CA SER A 76 -14.29 2.22 -18.02
C SER A 76 -14.38 1.70 -19.44
N ARG A 77 -13.49 0.75 -19.78
CA ARG A 77 -13.37 0.20 -21.13
C ARG A 77 -13.74 -1.28 -21.13
N LYS A 78 -12.80 -2.11 -20.71
CA LYS A 78 -12.96 -3.56 -20.60
C LYS A 78 -12.97 -3.98 -19.14
N LEU A 79 -13.54 -5.16 -18.91
CA LEU A 79 -13.70 -5.69 -17.56
C LEU A 79 -12.33 -5.91 -16.87
N ASP A 80 -11.39 -6.52 -17.59
CA ASP A 80 -10.03 -6.79 -17.11
C ASP A 80 -9.25 -5.49 -16.91
N ASP A 81 -9.27 -4.59 -17.90
CA ASP A 81 -8.61 -3.28 -17.84
C ASP A 81 -8.95 -2.54 -16.54
N ASP A 82 -10.23 -2.55 -16.12
CA ASP A 82 -10.67 -1.84 -14.93
C ASP A 82 -10.05 -2.43 -13.65
N TYR A 83 -10.05 -3.76 -13.48
CA TYR A 83 -9.44 -4.42 -12.32
C TYR A 83 -7.91 -4.26 -12.29
N GLU A 84 -7.26 -4.31 -13.45
CA GLU A 84 -5.80 -4.22 -13.58
C GLU A 84 -5.21 -2.90 -13.06
N ASN A 85 -5.99 -1.83 -12.98
CA ASN A 85 -5.55 -0.56 -12.40
C ASN A 85 -5.11 -0.69 -10.92
N PHE A 86 -5.65 -1.67 -10.18
CA PHE A 86 -5.48 -1.78 -8.73
C PHE A 86 -4.82 -3.07 -8.25
N ILE A 87 -4.53 -4.04 -9.13
CA ILE A 87 -3.98 -5.35 -8.72
C ILE A 87 -2.64 -5.27 -7.97
N SER A 88 -1.84 -4.23 -8.24
CA SER A 88 -0.52 -4.05 -7.63
C SER A 88 -0.56 -3.42 -6.24
N TRP A 89 -1.71 -2.88 -5.82
CA TRP A 89 -1.84 -2.09 -4.61
C TRP A 89 -1.65 -2.92 -3.33
N PRO A 90 -2.27 -4.12 -3.19
CA PRO A 90 -2.01 -4.98 -2.03
C PRO A 90 -0.54 -5.42 -1.94
N LEU A 91 0.10 -5.70 -3.09
CA LEU A 91 1.51 -6.06 -3.13
C LEU A 91 2.39 -4.88 -2.68
N PHE A 92 2.08 -3.67 -3.12
CA PHE A 92 2.79 -2.48 -2.69
C PHE A 92 2.66 -2.22 -1.18
N TYR A 93 1.47 -2.42 -0.61
CA TYR A 93 1.27 -2.41 0.85
C TYR A 93 2.19 -3.43 1.55
N MET A 94 2.24 -4.68 1.07
CA MET A 94 3.12 -5.71 1.65
C MET A 94 4.62 -5.35 1.60
N MET A 95 5.04 -4.53 0.63
CA MET A 95 6.42 -4.05 0.51
C MET A 95 6.73 -2.83 1.40
N GLY A 96 5.78 -2.38 2.22
CA GLY A 96 5.94 -1.25 3.13
C GLY A 96 5.36 0.08 2.61
N GLY A 97 4.42 0.01 1.67
CA GLY A 97 3.53 1.11 1.29
C GLY A 97 2.59 1.52 2.44
N ASP A 98 1.91 2.66 2.27
CA ASP A 98 0.95 3.17 3.27
C ASP A 98 -0.25 2.21 3.44
N GLU A 99 -0.77 2.08 4.66
CA GLU A 99 -1.95 1.25 4.95
C GLU A 99 -3.18 1.64 4.13
N LYS A 100 -3.32 2.94 3.83
CA LYS A 100 -4.43 3.45 3.02
C LYS A 100 -4.44 2.89 1.60
N ILE A 101 -3.30 2.46 1.08
CA ILE A 101 -3.23 1.81 -0.23
C ILE A 101 -4.02 0.50 -0.22
N LEU A 102 -3.94 -0.28 0.86
CA LEU A 102 -4.71 -1.51 0.97
C LEU A 102 -6.21 -1.19 1.05
N ASP A 103 -6.59 -0.22 1.89
CA ASP A 103 -7.99 0.19 2.05
C ASP A 103 -8.60 0.66 0.73
N TRP A 104 -7.87 1.51 -0.01
CA TRP A 104 -8.30 1.96 -1.33
C TRP A 104 -8.33 0.81 -2.33
N GLY A 105 -7.31 -0.03 -2.40
CA GLY A 105 -7.32 -1.19 -3.30
C GLY A 105 -8.54 -2.09 -3.11
N LEU A 106 -8.92 -2.35 -1.85
CA LEU A 106 -10.14 -3.10 -1.52
C LEU A 106 -11.42 -2.31 -1.87
N GLN A 107 -11.44 -1.01 -1.62
CA GLN A 107 -12.58 -0.15 -2.01
C GLN A 107 -12.81 -0.19 -3.53
N GLU A 108 -11.76 0.02 -4.31
CA GLU A 108 -11.80 0.07 -5.77
C GLU A 108 -12.18 -1.29 -6.36
N PHE A 109 -11.62 -2.40 -5.83
CA PHE A 109 -12.04 -3.76 -6.21
C PHE A 109 -13.55 -3.93 -6.06
N ASN A 110 -14.08 -3.63 -4.87
CA ASN A 110 -15.51 -3.76 -4.58
C ASN A 110 -16.36 -2.81 -5.45
N ALA A 111 -15.86 -1.62 -5.75
CA ALA A 111 -16.57 -0.64 -6.54
C ALA A 111 -16.62 -1.01 -8.03
N ILE A 112 -15.52 -1.52 -8.59
CA ILE A 112 -15.46 -2.09 -9.95
C ILE A 112 -16.42 -3.28 -10.04
N THR A 113 -16.42 -4.18 -9.05
CA THR A 113 -17.37 -5.30 -9.01
C THR A 113 -18.82 -4.81 -9.04
N ARG A 114 -19.18 -3.79 -8.24
CA ARG A 114 -20.52 -3.19 -8.28
C ARG A 114 -20.81 -2.53 -9.63
N GLN A 115 -19.87 -1.79 -10.18
CA GLN A 115 -20.01 -1.11 -11.46
C GLN A 115 -20.31 -2.12 -12.59
N TRP A 116 -19.59 -3.23 -12.65
CA TRP A 116 -19.82 -4.28 -13.64
C TRP A 116 -21.02 -5.19 -13.35
N THR A 117 -21.48 -5.24 -12.10
CA THR A 117 -22.72 -5.94 -11.75
C THR A 117 -23.96 -5.13 -12.17
N TYR A 118 -23.96 -3.81 -11.95
CA TYR A 118 -25.19 -3.01 -12.05
C TYR A 118 -25.21 -2.01 -13.21
N GLN A 119 -24.05 -1.52 -13.65
CA GLN A 119 -23.96 -0.37 -14.56
C GLN A 119 -23.37 -0.74 -15.93
N ARG A 120 -22.57 -1.80 -16.03
CA ARG A 120 -21.85 -2.18 -17.27
C ARG A 120 -22.18 -3.61 -17.70
N GLN A 121 -23.04 -3.74 -18.71
CA GLN A 121 -23.38 -4.99 -19.42
C GLN A 121 -23.83 -6.18 -18.53
N LYS A 122 -23.86 -6.02 -17.20
CA LYS A 122 -24.06 -7.08 -16.20
C LYS A 122 -23.09 -8.24 -16.43
N SER A 123 -21.85 -7.91 -16.81
CA SER A 123 -20.79 -8.87 -17.11
C SER A 123 -20.25 -9.56 -15.86
N VAL A 124 -20.57 -9.04 -14.67
CA VAL A 124 -20.28 -9.69 -13.39
C VAL A 124 -21.59 -10.13 -12.71
N TYR A 125 -21.63 -11.37 -12.23
CA TYR A 125 -22.74 -11.93 -11.46
C TYR A 125 -22.21 -12.75 -10.29
N LYS A 126 -22.66 -12.43 -9.07
CA LYS A 126 -22.15 -13.04 -7.83
C LYS A 126 -20.62 -13.01 -7.76
N GLU A 127 -20.01 -11.87 -8.13
CA GLU A 127 -18.55 -11.65 -8.16
C GLU A 127 -17.78 -12.43 -9.23
N PHE A 128 -18.46 -13.25 -10.05
CA PHE A 128 -17.84 -13.97 -11.16
C PHE A 128 -18.13 -13.31 -12.50
N VAL A 129 -17.16 -13.38 -13.41
CA VAL A 129 -17.37 -13.00 -14.81
C VAL A 129 -18.41 -13.94 -15.42
N LYS A 130 -19.52 -13.36 -15.86
CA LYS A 130 -20.62 -14.07 -16.53
C LYS A 130 -20.42 -14.10 -18.04
N GLN A 131 -19.93 -13.00 -18.60
CA GLN A 131 -19.70 -12.84 -20.03
C GLN A 131 -18.63 -11.77 -20.25
N TYR A 132 -17.85 -11.93 -21.31
CA TYR A 132 -16.92 -10.90 -21.77
C TYR A 132 -17.63 -9.93 -22.71
N ASP A 133 -17.12 -8.71 -22.72
CA ASP A 133 -17.43 -7.60 -23.60
C ASP A 133 -17.11 -7.87 -25.08
#